data_AF-A0AAU5K4J8-F1
#
_entry.id   AF-A0AAU5K4J8-F1
#
_cell.length_a   1.000
_cell.length_b   1.000
_cell.length_c   1.000
_cell.angle_alpha   90.00
_cell.angle_beta   90.00
_cell.angle_gamma   90.00
#
_symmetry.space_group_name_H-M   'P 1'
#
loop_
_entity.id
_entity.type
_entity.pdbx_description
1 polymer ?
#
loop_
_entity_poly.entity_id
_entity_poly.type
_entity_poly.pdbx_seq_one_letter_code
_entity_poly.pdbx_strand_id
1 'polypeptide(L)' 'MSASDKIENAADKAKGAVKEGAGKATGNERLKAEGKADQAKGDIKQAGEHLKDALDH' A
#
# COMPACT_ATOMS: atom_id res chain seq x y z
N MET A 1 12.89 3.11 -11.95
CA MET A 1 12.55 2.95 -10.52
C MET A 1 13.79 2.54 -9.74
N SER A 2 14.13 3.26 -8.67
CA SER A 2 15.29 3.00 -7.81
C SER A 2 14.96 1.93 -6.76
N ALA A 3 15.99 1.29 -6.17
CA ALA A 3 15.79 0.30 -5.10
C ALA A 3 15.01 0.86 -3.90
N SER A 4 15.15 2.16 -3.64
CA SER A 4 14.43 2.89 -2.60
C SER A 4 12.91 2.89 -2.83
N ASP A 5 12.44 3.08 -4.06
CA ASP A 5 11.00 3.13 -4.38
C ASP A 5 10.33 1.76 -4.10
N LYS A 6 11.03 0.67 -4.44
CA LYS A 6 10.56 -0.70 -4.17
C LYS A 6 10.48 -0.99 -2.68
N ILE A 7 11.45 -0.50 -1.90
CA ILE A 7 11.49 -0.69 -0.44
C ILE A 7 10.38 0.13 0.23
N GLU A 8 10.20 1.37 -0.18
CA GLU A 8 9.15 2.25 0.37
C GLU A 8 7.76 1.67 0.09
N ASN A 9 7.52 1.16 -1.12
CA ASN A 9 6.26 0.54 -1.47
C ASN A 9 6.01 -0.77 -0.70
N ALA A 10 7.05 -1.55 -0.42
CA ALA A 10 6.96 -2.73 0.44
C ALA A 10 6.69 -2.36 1.91
N ALA A 11 7.30 -1.28 2.39
CA ALA A 11 7.09 -0.77 3.74
C ALA A 11 5.66 -0.27 3.95
N ASP A 12 5.08 0.42 2.97
CA ASP A 12 3.69 0.87 3.01
C ASP A 12 2.70 -0.32 3.00
N LYS A 13 2.96 -1.36 2.19
CA LYS A 13 2.17 -2.60 2.21
C LYS A 13 2.24 -3.30 3.57
N ALA A 14 3.43 -3.38 4.15
CA ALA A 14 3.64 -3.96 5.48
C ALA A 14 2.91 -3.16 6.57
N LYS A 15 2.99 -1.83 6.52
CA LYS A 15 2.31 -0.92 7.45
C LYS A 15 0.80 -1.04 7.37
N GLY A 16 0.24 -1.14 6.17
CA GLY A 16 -1.19 -1.37 5.94
C GLY A 16 -1.65 -2.72 6.51
N ALA A 17 -0.88 -3.79 6.28
CA ALA A 17 -1.18 -5.11 6.83
C ALA A 17 -1.12 -5.13 8.37
N VAL A 18 -0.16 -4.44 8.97
CA VAL A 18 -0.05 -4.28 10.43
C VAL A 18 -1.26 -3.53 10.98
N LYS A 19 -1.67 -2.42 10.37
CA LYS A 19 -2.87 -1.68 10.80
C LYS A 19 -4.14 -2.53 10.69
N GLU A 20 -4.28 -3.32 9.62
CA GLU A 20 -5.41 -4.21 9.46
C GLU A 20 -5.44 -5.32 10.53
N GLY A 21 -4.28 -5.93 10.78
CA GLY A 21 -4.12 -6.97 11.80
C GLY A 21 -4.38 -6.43 13.21
N ALA A 22 -3.81 -5.27 13.54
CA ALA A 22 -4.04 -4.59 14.81
C ALA A 22 -5.49 -4.18 14.98
N GLY A 23 -6.14 -3.65 13.94
CA GLY A 23 -7.55 -3.30 13.94
C GLY A 23 -8.46 -4.51 14.15
N LYS A 24 -8.17 -5.64 13.50
CA LYS A 24 -8.88 -6.92 13.72
C LYS A 24 -8.70 -7.43 15.15
N ALA A 25 -7.48 -7.39 15.68
CA ALA A 25 -7.16 -7.89 17.01
C ALA A 25 -7.77 -7.04 18.13
N THR A 26 -7.83 -5.72 17.94
CA THR A 26 -8.35 -4.77 18.92
C THR A 26 -9.84 -4.44 18.75
N GLY A 27 -10.48 -4.94 17.69
CA GLY A 27 -11.84 -4.55 17.32
C GLY A 27 -11.96 -3.10 16.80
N ASN A 28 -10.84 -2.46 16.46
CA ASN A 28 -10.80 -1.09 15.98
C ASN A 28 -11.04 -1.04 14.46
N GLU A 29 -12.28 -0.74 14.08
CA GLU A 29 -12.69 -0.64 12.67
C GLU A 29 -11.94 0.44 11.90
N ARG A 30 -11.53 1.53 12.56
CA ARG A 30 -10.77 2.61 11.92
C ARG A 30 -9.38 2.12 11.51
N LEU A 31 -8.67 1.41 12.38
CA LEU A 31 -7.36 0.82 12.03
C LEU A 31 -7.47 -0.19 10.89
N LYS A 32 -8.54 -1.00 10.90
CA LYS A 32 -8.83 -1.95 9.82
C LYS A 32 -9.10 -1.24 8.48
N ALA A 33 -9.89 -0.18 8.52
CA ALA A 33 -10.21 0.62 7.33
C ALA A 33 -9.00 1.37 6.80
N GLU A 34 -8.19 1.98 7.67
CA GLU A 34 -6.94 2.65 7.29
C GLU A 34 -5.95 1.66 6.65
N GLY A 35 -5.78 0.47 7.23
CA GLY A 35 -4.90 -0.57 6.67
C GLY A 35 -5.30 -1.01 5.26
N LYS A 36 -6.61 -1.24 5.04
CA LYS A 36 -7.15 -1.57 3.71
C LYS A 36 -7.02 -0.41 2.71
N ALA A 37 -7.25 0.82 3.16
CA ALA A 37 -7.15 2.00 2.31
C ALA A 37 -5.70 2.24 1.86
N ASP A 38 -4.73 2.07 2.77
CA ASP A 38 -3.30 2.19 2.48
C ASP A 38 -2.85 1.15 1.43
N GLN A 39 -3.31 -0.11 1.57
CA GLN A 39 -3.03 -1.16 0.59
C GLN A 39 -3.60 -0.85 -0.79
N ALA A 40 -4.89 -0.46 -0.85
CA ALA A 40 -5.56 -0.11 -2.10
C ALA A 40 -4.89 1.08 -2.80
N LYS A 41 -4.46 2.09 -2.04
CA LYS A 41 -3.69 3.22 -2.58
C LYS A 41 -2.35 2.79 -3.18
N GLY A 42 -1.63 1.89 -2.52
CA GLY A 42 -0.37 1.35 -3.00
C GLY A 42 -0.54 0.59 -4.33
N ASP A 43 -1.57 -0.25 -4.43
CA ASP A 43 -1.86 -1.00 -5.65
C ASP A 43 -2.27 -0.08 -6.82
N ILE A 44 -3.07 0.96 -6.55
CA ILE A 44 -3.43 1.97 -7.57
C ILE A 44 -2.19 2.74 -8.03
N LYS A 45 -1.31 3.14 -7.11
CA LYS A 45 -0.04 3.81 -7.46
C LYS A 45 0.81 2.93 -8.38
N GLN A 46 1.03 1.66 -8.01
CA GLN A 46 1.79 0.74 -8.85
C GLN A 46 1.16 0.57 -10.24
N ALA A 47 -0.15 0.37 -10.32
CA ALA A 47 -0.85 0.23 -11.60
C ALA A 47 -0.71 1.50 -12.46
N GLY A 48 -0.84 2.68 -11.86
CA GLY A 48 -0.68 3.96 -12.54
C GLY A 48 0.76 4.22 -13.00
N GLU A 49 1.75 3.84 -12.21
CA GLU A 49 3.16 3.90 -12.59
C GLU A 49 3.47 2.94 -13.74
N HIS A 50 2.96 1.70 -13.70
CA HIS A 50 3.10 0.75 -14.81
C HIS A 50 2.46 1.25 -16.10
N LEU A 51 1.29 1.89 -16.02
CA LEU A 51 0.63 2.53 -17.16
C LEU A 51 1.45 3.69 -17.72
N LYS A 52 2.01 4.56 -16.87
CA LYS A 52 2.90 5.65 -17.31
C LYS A 52 4.16 5.10 -17.98
N ASP A 53 4.84 4.14 -17.37
CA ASP A 53 6.06 3.52 -17.91
C ASP A 53 5.81 2.86 -19.29
N ALA A 54 4.59 2.32 -19.52
CA ALA A 54 4.19 1.75 -20.80
C ALA A 54 3.80 2.79 -21.87
N LEU A 55 3.47 4.02 -21.46
CA LEU A 55 3.12 5.13 -22.35
C LEU A 55 4.33 6.02 -22.67
N ASP A 56 5.31 6.10 -21.77
CA ASP A 56 6.57 6.86 -21.93
C ASP A 56 7.69 6.05 -22.63
N HIS A 57 7.42 4.79 -23.02
CA HIS A 57 8.34 3.92 -23.78
C HIS A 57 7.97 3.86 -25.27
#